data_AF-A0A8C4VXC4-F1
#
_entry.id   AF-A0A8C4VXC4-F1
#
_cell.length_a   1.000
_cell.length_b   1.000
_cell.length_c   1.000
_cell.angle_alpha   90.00
_cell.angle_beta   90.00
_cell.angle_gamma   90.00
#
_symmetry.space_group_name_H-M   'P 1'
#
loop_
_entity.id
_entity.type
_entity.pdbx_description
1 polymer ?
#
loop_
_entity_poly.entity_id
_entity_poly.type
_entity_poly.pdbx_seq_one_letter_code
_entity_poly.pdbx_strand_id
1 'polypeptide(L)'
;MGAPEGSRGYYRTAPFDPRFPNTNQTRNCYQNYLDYYRCLKILGAKGKNTRPCQWYYRVYKSLCPISWVCGVPGPQGYPPLCTQWGRRGKCPMPCSLPR
;
A
#
# COMPACT_ATOMS: atom_id res chain seq x y z
N MET A 1 -2.27 22.10 -4.42
CA MET A 1 -1.86 21.39 -3.17
C MET A 1 -0.98 20.21 -3.57
N GLY A 2 0.30 20.49 -3.84
CA GLY A 2 1.29 19.49 -4.21
C GLY A 2 1.87 18.82 -2.97
N ALA A 3 2.17 17.52 -3.06
CA ALA A 3 2.92 16.82 -2.04
C ALA A 3 4.25 17.56 -1.77
N PRO A 4 4.70 17.70 -0.50
CA PRO A 4 5.99 18.30 -0.22
C PRO A 4 7.09 17.46 -0.88
N GLU A 5 7.77 18.07 -1.85
CA GLU A 5 9.05 17.58 -2.37
C GLU A 5 10.12 17.83 -1.31
N GLY A 6 10.84 16.77 -0.94
CA GLY A 6 12.17 16.94 -0.34
C GLY A 6 12.26 16.79 1.17
N SER A 7 12.00 15.59 1.68
CA SER A 7 13.01 14.97 2.53
C SER A 7 13.90 14.09 1.63
N ARG A 8 15.04 14.65 1.18
CA ARG A 8 16.26 13.84 0.99
C ARG A 8 16.79 13.39 2.37
N GLY A 9 15.87 13.00 3.24
CA GLY A 9 16.09 12.54 4.59
C GLY A 9 16.18 11.04 4.50
N TYR A 10 17.27 10.53 5.03
CA TYR A 10 17.54 9.14 5.26
C TYR A 10 16.30 8.37 5.77
N TYR A 11 15.61 7.70 4.85
CA TYR A 11 14.44 6.88 5.15
C TYR A 11 14.88 5.50 5.63
N ARG A 12 14.96 5.32 6.95
CA ARG A 12 15.22 4.01 7.57
C ARG A 12 13.98 3.12 7.61
N THR A 13 12.88 3.66 8.13
CA THR A 13 11.64 2.92 8.43
C THR A 13 10.42 3.84 8.33
N ALA A 14 9.23 3.27 8.43
CA ALA A 14 7.98 4.01 8.46
C ALA A 14 7.92 4.93 9.71
N PRO A 15 7.53 6.22 9.57
CA PRO A 15 7.36 7.12 10.69
C PRO A 15 6.11 6.75 11.51
N PHE A 16 6.01 7.29 12.72
CA PHE A 16 4.80 7.21 13.52
C PHE A 16 3.64 7.93 12.82
N ASP A 17 2.49 7.24 12.69
CA ASP A 17 1.26 7.78 12.13
C ASP A 17 0.22 7.94 13.24
N PRO A 18 -0.14 9.18 13.64
CA PRO A 18 -1.10 9.44 14.71
C PRO A 18 -2.50 8.84 14.47
N ARG A 19 -2.84 8.46 13.22
CA ARG A 19 -4.10 7.78 12.89
C ARG A 19 -4.14 6.34 13.43
N PHE A 20 -2.96 5.77 13.68
CA PHE A 20 -2.79 4.39 14.14
C PHE A 20 -1.90 4.35 15.40
N PRO A 21 -2.35 4.91 16.53
CA PRO A 21 -1.54 5.03 17.75
C PRO A 21 -1.39 3.70 18.51
N ASN A 22 -2.24 2.72 18.22
CA ASN A 22 -2.28 1.44 18.93
C ASN A 22 -1.17 0.49 18.46
N THR A 23 -0.78 -0.47 19.31
CA THR A 23 0.21 -1.51 18.99
C THR A 23 -0.17 -2.35 17.76
N ASN A 24 -1.47 -2.57 17.52
CA ASN A 24 -1.94 -3.30 16.34
C ASN A 24 -1.85 -2.43 15.08
N GLN A 25 -0.78 -2.62 14.30
CA GLN A 25 -0.48 -1.87 13.07
C GLN A 25 -1.10 -2.47 11.80
N THR A 26 -1.98 -3.47 11.91
CA THR A 26 -2.59 -4.13 10.75
C THR A 26 -3.36 -3.16 9.85
N ARG A 27 -4.11 -2.21 10.44
CA ARG A 27 -4.81 -1.18 9.67
C ARG A 27 -3.87 -0.18 9.01
N ASN A 28 -2.73 0.12 9.62
CA ASN A 28 -1.70 0.98 9.04
C ASN A 28 -1.08 0.33 7.80
N CYS A 29 -0.69 -0.95 7.92
CA CYS A 29 -0.23 -1.77 6.80
C CYS A 29 -1.27 -1.81 5.67
N TYR A 30 -2.52 -2.20 5.97
CA TYR A 30 -3.59 -2.31 4.97
C TYR A 30 -3.88 -0.98 4.27
N GLN A 31 -3.97 0.13 5.01
CA GLN A 31 -4.28 1.43 4.44
C GLN A 31 -3.17 1.91 3.49
N ASN A 32 -1.89 1.79 3.87
CA ASN A 32 -0.77 2.18 3.01
C ASN A 32 -0.63 1.26 1.78
N TYR A 33 -0.94 -0.03 1.92
CA TYR A 33 -1.02 -0.95 0.79
C TYR A 33 -2.06 -0.48 -0.23
N LEU A 34 -3.29 -0.17 0.22
CA LEU A 34 -4.34 0.36 -0.65
C LEU A 34 -3.94 1.69 -1.31
N ASP A 35 -3.38 2.61 -0.54
CA ASP A 35 -3.04 3.95 -1.02
C ASP A 35 -1.95 3.90 -2.09
N TYR A 36 -0.98 2.98 -1.99
CA TYR A 36 0.01 2.75 -3.03
C TYR A 36 -0.63 2.36 -4.37
N TYR A 37 -1.44 1.29 -4.40
CA TYR A 37 -2.04 0.82 -5.64
C TYR A 37 -3.11 1.78 -6.18
N ARG A 38 -3.82 2.49 -5.29
CA ARG A 38 -4.76 3.55 -5.69
C ARG A 38 -4.03 4.72 -6.32
N CYS A 39 -2.91 5.14 -5.73
CA CYS A 39 -2.04 6.18 -6.27
C CYS A 39 -1.50 5.77 -7.65
N LEU A 40 -0.97 4.55 -7.78
CA LEU A 40 -0.49 4.01 -9.05
C LEU A 40 -1.60 3.98 -10.11
N LYS A 41 -2.81 3.51 -9.77
CA LYS A 41 -3.93 3.47 -10.70
C LYS A 41 -4.33 4.87 -11.18
N ILE A 42 -4.43 5.84 -10.27
CA ILE A 42 -4.84 7.21 -10.61
C ILE A 42 -3.77 7.94 -11.41
N LEU A 43 -2.50 7.84 -11.00
CA LEU A 43 -1.40 8.55 -11.68
C LEU A 43 -0.98 7.85 -12.97
N GLY A 44 -0.99 6.52 -13.00
CA GLY A 44 -0.74 5.71 -14.19
C GLY A 44 -1.79 5.97 -15.28
N ALA A 45 -3.08 5.97 -14.93
CA ALA A 45 -4.14 6.31 -15.89
C ALA A 45 -4.05 7.76 -16.42
N LYS A 46 -3.45 8.67 -15.64
CA LYS A 46 -3.24 10.07 -16.02
C LYS A 46 -1.89 10.32 -16.71
N GLY A 47 -1.04 9.30 -16.89
CA GLY A 47 0.32 9.45 -17.41
C GLY A 47 1.21 10.37 -16.57
N LYS A 48 0.93 10.53 -15.27
CA LYS A 48 1.63 11.44 -14.36
C LYS A 48 2.75 10.74 -13.60
N ASN A 49 3.70 11.52 -13.10
CA ASN A 49 4.80 11.05 -12.25
C ASN A 49 4.28 10.22 -11.07
N THR A 50 4.72 8.96 -10.98
CA THR A 50 4.38 8.03 -9.89
C THR A 50 5.30 8.16 -8.67
N ARG A 51 6.29 9.06 -8.71
CA ARG A 51 7.17 9.44 -7.59
C ARG A 51 6.44 9.63 -6.23
N PRO A 52 5.32 10.35 -6.13
CA PRO A 52 4.59 10.47 -4.85
C PRO A 52 4.04 9.12 -4.33
N CYS A 53 3.78 8.14 -5.20
CA CYS A 53 3.33 6.82 -4.76
C CYS A 53 4.44 6.03 -4.07
N GLN A 54 5.73 6.31 -4.36
CA GLN A 54 6.86 5.61 -3.74
C GLN A 54 6.91 5.78 -2.22
N TRP A 55 6.32 6.85 -1.70
CA TRP A 55 6.19 7.05 -0.26
C TRP A 55 5.39 5.90 0.38
N TYR A 56 4.18 5.63 -0.12
CA TYR A 56 3.33 4.55 0.35
C TYR A 56 4.00 3.18 0.18
N TYR A 57 4.73 2.98 -0.92
CA TYR A 57 5.50 1.76 -1.16
C TYR A 57 6.48 1.44 -0.04
N ARG A 58 7.25 2.45 0.38
CA ARG A 58 8.25 2.29 1.45
C ARG A 58 7.59 2.01 2.80
N VAL A 59 6.49 2.72 3.09
CA VAL A 59 5.76 2.57 4.37
C VAL A 59 5.14 1.18 4.48
N TYR A 60 4.34 0.73 3.51
CA TYR A 60 3.70 -0.59 3.63
C TYR A 60 4.75 -1.71 3.60
N LYS A 61 5.84 -1.60 2.83
CA LYS A 61 6.91 -2.61 2.82
C LYS A 61 7.61 -2.74 4.17
N SER A 62 7.67 -1.66 4.94
CA SER A 62 8.29 -1.66 6.29
C SER A 62 7.34 -2.20 7.37
N LEU A 63 6.02 -2.02 7.19
CA LEU A 63 5.00 -2.39 8.19
C LEU A 63 4.39 -3.77 7.95
N CYS A 64 4.19 -4.16 6.70
CA CYS A 64 3.46 -5.37 6.33
C CYS A 64 4.39 -6.60 6.33
N PRO A 65 3.98 -7.70 6.97
CA PRO A 65 4.60 -9.01 6.76
C PRO A 65 4.59 -9.40 5.28
N ILE A 66 5.67 -10.01 4.79
CA ILE A 66 5.79 -10.45 3.39
C ILE A 66 4.68 -11.47 3.06
N SER A 67 4.33 -12.34 4.02
CA SER A 67 3.24 -13.31 3.87
C SER A 67 1.88 -12.66 3.62
N TRP A 68 1.67 -11.41 4.03
CA TRP A 68 0.41 -10.71 3.83
C TRP A 68 0.31 -10.12 2.43
N VAL A 69 1.44 -9.75 1.81
CA VAL A 69 1.51 -9.09 0.49
C VAL A 69 1.75 -10.09 -0.64
N CYS A 70 2.63 -11.07 -0.42
CA CYS A 70 3.07 -12.06 -1.41
C CYS A 70 2.75 -13.51 -1.01
N GLY A 71 1.97 -13.72 0.06
CA GLY A 71 1.53 -15.07 0.44
C GLY A 71 0.64 -15.70 -0.64
N VAL A 72 0.33 -16.98 -0.45
CA VAL A 72 -0.54 -17.72 -1.38
C VAL A 72 -1.86 -16.96 -1.52
N PRO A 73 -2.22 -16.51 -2.74
CA PRO A 73 -3.45 -15.78 -2.94
C PRO A 73 -4.64 -16.69 -2.64
N GLY A 74 -5.68 -16.12 -2.03
CA GLY A 74 -6.91 -16.86 -1.75
C GLY A 74 -7.65 -17.25 -3.05
N PRO A 75 -8.83 -17.90 -2.95
CA PRO A 75 -9.60 -18.37 -4.11
C PRO A 75 -10.02 -17.26 -5.10
N GLN A 76 -9.90 -15.99 -4.71
CA GLN A 76 -10.18 -14.82 -5.55
C GLN A 76 -8.91 -14.13 -6.11
N GLY A 77 -7.71 -14.72 -5.93
CA GLY A 77 -6.45 -14.15 -6.42
C GLY A 77 -5.90 -12.98 -5.57
N TYR A 78 -6.57 -12.63 -4.47
CA TYR A 78 -6.15 -11.54 -3.60
C TYR A 78 -5.08 -11.97 -2.58
N PRO A 79 -4.17 -11.07 -2.20
CA PRO A 79 -3.19 -11.36 -1.17
C PRO A 79 -3.89 -11.52 0.20
N PRO A 80 -3.32 -12.29 1.15
CA PRO A 80 -3.93 -12.55 2.45
C PRO A 80 -4.32 -11.28 3.21
N LEU A 81 -3.55 -10.20 3.06
CA LEU A 81 -3.86 -8.87 3.60
C LEU A 81 -5.27 -8.41 3.20
N CYS A 82 -5.62 -8.62 1.93
CA CYS A 82 -6.89 -8.23 1.35
C CYS A 82 -8.03 -9.18 1.69
N THR A 83 -7.75 -10.48 1.81
CA THR A 83 -8.76 -11.47 2.17
C THR A 83 -9.15 -11.36 3.65
N GLN A 84 -8.18 -11.14 4.54
CA GLN A 84 -8.41 -11.16 5.99
C GLN A 84 -8.82 -9.80 6.55
N TRP A 85 -8.30 -8.69 6.01
CA TRP A 85 -8.50 -7.34 6.56
C TRP A 85 -9.15 -6.37 5.57
N GLY A 86 -9.48 -6.87 4.37
CA GLY A 86 -10.09 -6.08 3.32
C GLY A 86 -11.59 -5.86 3.50
N ARG A 87 -12.09 -4.76 2.90
CA ARG A 87 -13.53 -4.63 2.62
C ARG A 87 -13.76 -4.99 1.15
N ARG A 88 -14.85 -5.70 0.86
CA ARG A 88 -15.31 -5.99 -0.51
C ARG A 88 -15.28 -4.71 -1.35
N GLY A 89 -14.61 -4.76 -2.51
CA GLY A 89 -14.48 -3.64 -3.45
C GLY A 89 -13.42 -2.56 -3.14
N LYS A 90 -12.70 -2.63 -2.01
CA LYS A 90 -11.59 -1.71 -1.70
C LYS A 90 -10.23 -2.24 -2.11
N CYS A 91 -10.08 -3.56 -2.22
CA CYS A 91 -8.81 -4.12 -2.62
C CYS A 91 -8.53 -3.83 -4.10
N PRO A 92 -7.32 -3.32 -4.43
CA PRO A 92 -6.90 -3.26 -5.81
C PRO A 92 -7.00 -4.69 -6.34
N MET A 93 -7.69 -4.84 -7.49
CA MET A 93 -7.88 -6.11 -8.18
C MET A 93 -6.56 -6.89 -8.25
N PRO A 94 -6.59 -8.23 -8.31
CA PRO A 94 -5.38 -9.04 -8.45
C PRO A 94 -4.46 -8.45 -9.51
N CYS A 95 -3.14 -8.54 -9.28
CA CYS A 95 -2.13 -8.28 -10.31
C CYS A 95 -2.70 -8.84 -11.62
N SER A 96 -2.99 -7.94 -12.56
CA SER A 96 -3.60 -8.31 -13.82
C SER A 96 -2.55 -9.09 -14.59
N LEU A 97 -2.46 -10.39 -14.31
CA LEU A 97 -1.89 -11.34 -15.22
C LEU A 97 -2.77 -11.25 -16.48
N PRO A 98 -2.19 -10.96 -17.65
CA PRO A 98 -2.93 -11.12 -18.89
C PRO A 98 -3.44 -12.56 -18.96
N ARG A 99 -4.69 -12.69 -19.41
CA ARG A 99 -5.44 -13.93 -19.50
C ARG A 99 -4.75 -14.95 -20.40
#